data_AF-F9U9X9-F1
#
_entry.id   AF-F9U9X9-F1
#
_cell.length_a   1.000
_cell.length_b   1.000
_cell.length_c   1.000
_cell.angle_alpha   90.00
_cell.angle_beta   90.00
_cell.angle_gamma   90.00
#
_symmetry.space_group_name_H-M   'P 1'
#
loop_
_entity.id
_entity.type
_entity.pdbx_description
1 polymer ?
#
loop_
_entity_poly.entity_id
_entity_poly.type
_entity_poly.pdbx_seq_one_letter_code
_entity_poly.pdbx_strand_id
1 'polypeptide(L)'
;MPVEPDKTPEQGYHFMTDMTDRAIARMKLSKSVAPDKPFFMYFAPGAMHAPHHVTAEWRDRFKGEFDMGWEQYRELVYKRQIEMGIIPPGTQLTPRPDWVPAWDSLSAEQKRLYTAFMENFAGFFAFTDHEIGRLLDAVKALPDADNTLVIYIVGDNGASAEGGPDGTLNEIKGLNGLSTTIEEILAHIDTLGGPESEPHYPVGWAWAGNTPFQWVKQVASHLGGTRNPMVVSWPARIKHDDKPRDAFLHLVDVVPTILDAAQIPMPKTVNGIEQLPLAGKSFLASFADPGFQGRPEQYFEVLSNRSIYADGWKANAQHTLPWRQDLAPGNWDKDRWELYDLKADFSEANDLAGQMPDKLAEMKTKFDAAAQRYDVYPLDDRGAARIAIPKPLAPGADPRATRFTYFTGATRIAEPAAPPMKNRSWTLTAKVKTDGANTDGVIMAFGGVAAGLSLYLKDGVPIFDYNYFEKHTVLKGQAPLPVGATTVALDFDYAGGGVGKGAMLRLKVDGKQVAEGRMEATVPGRFGIDTFGIGEDTGQPVTFDYQPPFPFTGQIEEVDIQVR
;
A
#
# COMPACT_ATOMS: atom_id res chain seq x y z
N MET A 1 6.49 12.09 15.06
CA MET A 1 6.52 13.03 13.91
C MET A 1 7.06 12.28 12.71
N PRO A 2 6.56 12.56 11.51
CA PRO A 2 7.18 12.08 10.28
C PRO A 2 8.65 12.53 10.22
N VAL A 3 9.45 11.76 9.50
CA VAL A 3 10.88 12.02 9.31
C VAL A 3 11.03 12.54 7.89
N GLU A 4 11.51 13.77 7.74
CA GLU A 4 11.75 14.36 6.43
C GLU A 4 13.08 13.86 5.85
N PRO A 5 13.13 13.60 4.54
CA PRO A 5 14.36 13.21 3.87
C PRO A 5 15.35 14.38 3.87
N ASP A 6 16.65 14.08 3.99
CA ASP A 6 17.74 15.05 3.91
C ASP A 6 18.27 15.24 2.48
N LYS A 7 17.75 14.46 1.53
CA LYS A 7 18.14 14.43 0.12
C LYS A 7 16.91 14.31 -0.77
N THR A 8 17.01 14.84 -1.98
CA THR A 8 16.01 14.62 -3.04
C THR A 8 16.30 13.31 -3.80
N PRO A 9 15.33 12.77 -4.57
CA PRO A 9 15.57 11.64 -5.47
C PRO A 9 16.76 11.87 -6.43
N GLU A 10 16.93 13.08 -6.95
CA GLU A 10 18.05 13.46 -7.85
C GLU A 10 19.40 13.43 -7.12
N GLN A 11 19.39 13.61 -5.80
CA GLN A 11 20.56 13.47 -4.93
C GLN A 11 20.77 12.01 -4.46
N GLY A 12 20.00 11.07 -5.01
CA GLY A 12 20.08 9.64 -4.71
C GLY A 12 19.28 9.21 -3.48
N TYR A 13 18.27 9.98 -3.05
CA TYR A 13 17.39 9.54 -1.98
C TYR A 13 16.50 8.37 -2.44
N HIS A 14 16.44 7.34 -1.60
CA HIS A 14 15.42 6.31 -1.69
C HIS A 14 14.99 5.90 -0.28
N PHE A 15 13.68 5.83 -0.03
CA PHE A 15 13.13 5.52 1.29
C PHE A 15 13.67 4.21 1.88
N MET A 16 13.77 3.15 1.06
CA MET A 16 14.35 1.86 1.46
C MET A 16 15.79 1.98 2.02
N THR A 17 16.67 2.73 1.36
CA THR A 17 18.05 2.96 1.84
C THR A 17 18.06 3.77 3.13
N ASP A 18 17.30 4.86 3.20
CA ASP A 18 17.20 5.70 4.40
C ASP A 18 16.65 4.94 5.61
N MET A 19 15.57 4.16 5.41
CA MET A 19 14.99 3.30 6.44
C MET A 19 16.01 2.27 6.95
N THR A 20 16.79 1.67 6.04
CA THR A 20 17.84 0.69 6.36
C THR A 20 18.98 1.34 7.15
N ASP A 21 19.49 2.48 6.69
CA ASP A 21 20.54 3.24 7.37
C ASP A 21 20.13 3.62 8.80
N ARG A 22 18.89 4.12 8.96
CA ARG A 22 18.35 4.46 10.29
C ARG A 22 18.14 3.24 11.17
N ALA A 23 17.68 2.12 10.62
CA ALA A 23 17.52 0.88 11.37
C ALA A 23 18.88 0.38 11.90
N ILE A 24 19.90 0.34 11.05
CA ILE A 24 21.27 -0.02 11.42
C ILE A 24 21.82 0.94 12.49
N ALA A 25 21.68 2.25 12.28
CA ALA A 25 22.16 3.27 13.21
C ALA A 25 21.49 3.15 14.58
N ARG A 26 20.17 2.98 14.64
CA ARG A 26 19.41 2.82 15.89
C ARG A 26 19.78 1.54 16.63
N MET A 27 19.94 0.42 15.91
CA MET A 27 20.40 -0.84 16.50
C MET A 27 21.79 -0.70 17.13
N LYS A 28 22.76 -0.14 16.38
CA LYS A 28 24.12 0.10 16.86
C LYS A 28 24.15 1.07 18.04
N LEU A 29 23.36 2.13 18.00
CA LEU A 29 23.23 3.09 19.11
C LEU A 29 22.69 2.40 20.37
N SER A 30 21.63 1.59 20.24
CA SER A 30 21.07 0.82 21.37
C SER A 30 22.14 -0.05 22.02
N LYS A 31 22.94 -0.76 21.22
CA LYS A 31 24.03 -1.61 21.72
C LYS A 31 25.22 -0.81 22.28
N SER A 32 25.46 0.40 21.78
CA SER A 32 26.52 1.26 22.31
C SER A 32 26.17 1.84 23.69
N VAL A 33 24.91 2.21 23.90
CA VAL A 33 24.43 2.81 25.15
C VAL A 33 24.13 1.76 26.22
N ALA A 34 23.60 0.60 25.82
CA ALA A 34 23.26 -0.50 26.72
C ALA A 34 23.61 -1.86 26.09
N PRO A 35 24.89 -2.27 26.10
CA PRO A 35 25.37 -3.48 25.41
C PRO A 35 24.61 -4.76 25.76
N ASP A 36 24.28 -4.92 27.05
CA ASP A 36 23.61 -6.12 27.57
C ASP A 36 22.08 -6.08 27.40
N LYS A 37 21.51 -4.96 26.98
CA LYS A 37 20.06 -4.84 26.78
C LYS A 37 19.68 -5.46 25.42
N PRO A 38 18.70 -6.39 25.37
CA PRO A 38 18.20 -6.89 24.10
C PRO A 38 17.49 -5.78 23.32
N PHE A 39 17.42 -5.92 22.01
CA PHE A 39 16.63 -5.04 21.15
C PHE A 39 15.49 -5.82 20.50
N PHE A 40 14.43 -5.10 20.15
CA PHE A 40 13.40 -5.57 19.24
C PHE A 40 13.35 -4.60 18.06
N MET A 41 13.40 -5.14 16.85
CA MET A 41 13.27 -4.36 15.62
C MET A 41 12.16 -4.94 14.77
N TYR A 42 11.14 -4.13 14.52
CA TYR A 42 10.15 -4.40 13.48
C TYR A 42 10.52 -3.58 12.25
N PHE A 43 11.16 -4.24 11.28
CA PHE A 43 11.58 -3.64 10.03
C PHE A 43 10.58 -4.01 8.93
N ALA A 44 9.62 -3.12 8.68
CA ALA A 44 8.53 -3.31 7.71
C ALA A 44 8.56 -2.19 6.66
N PRO A 45 9.42 -2.32 5.64
CA PRO A 45 9.46 -1.34 4.56
C PRO A 45 8.17 -1.39 3.74
N GLY A 46 7.78 -0.27 3.13
CA GLY A 46 6.71 -0.23 2.12
C GLY A 46 7.13 -0.80 0.75
N ALA A 47 8.30 -1.43 0.68
CA ALA A 47 8.83 -1.98 -0.55
C ALA A 47 7.98 -3.15 -1.05
N MET A 48 7.94 -3.31 -2.37
CA MET A 48 7.12 -4.29 -3.11
C MET A 48 5.61 -4.01 -3.09
N HIS A 49 5.18 -2.94 -2.42
CA HIS A 49 3.88 -2.34 -2.67
C HIS A 49 4.01 -1.32 -3.81
N ALA A 50 2.92 -1.06 -4.53
CA ALA A 50 2.85 0.08 -5.42
C ALA A 50 2.87 1.40 -4.61
N PRO A 51 3.39 2.50 -5.17
CA PRO A 51 4.06 2.57 -6.45
C PRO A 51 5.42 1.86 -6.45
N HIS A 52 5.70 1.10 -7.52
CA HIS A 52 6.98 0.38 -7.68
C HIS A 52 8.10 1.36 -8.07
N HIS A 53 8.67 2.06 -7.11
CA HIS A 53 9.77 3.00 -7.34
C HIS A 53 11.13 2.34 -7.22
N VAL A 54 11.96 2.51 -8.25
CA VAL A 54 13.36 2.07 -8.24
C VAL A 54 14.17 2.86 -9.27
N THR A 55 15.47 3.04 -9.03
CA THR A 55 16.34 3.71 -10.00
C THR A 55 16.50 2.86 -11.27
N ALA A 56 16.76 3.53 -12.39
CA ALA A 56 17.03 2.87 -13.67
C ALA A 56 18.17 1.85 -13.57
N GLU A 57 19.20 2.11 -12.76
CA GLU A 57 20.32 1.18 -12.56
C GLU A 57 19.88 -0.21 -12.08
N TRP A 58 18.86 -0.30 -11.22
CA TRP A 58 18.35 -1.56 -10.73
C TRP A 58 17.33 -2.19 -11.68
N ARG A 59 16.44 -1.38 -12.27
CA ARG A 59 15.47 -1.83 -13.28
C ARG A 59 16.17 -2.42 -14.50
N ASP A 60 17.16 -1.73 -15.05
CA ASP A 60 17.77 -2.06 -16.34
C ASP A 60 18.57 -3.38 -16.30
N ARG A 61 18.87 -3.91 -15.10
CA ARG A 61 19.44 -5.26 -14.90
C ARG A 61 18.52 -6.38 -15.35
N PHE A 62 17.22 -6.11 -15.44
CA PHE A 62 16.20 -7.09 -15.79
C PHE A 62 15.67 -6.96 -17.22
N LYS A 63 16.27 -6.07 -18.02
CA LYS A 63 15.82 -5.80 -19.39
C LYS A 63 15.82 -7.06 -20.26
N GLY A 64 14.66 -7.43 -20.79
CA GLY A 64 14.40 -8.61 -21.59
C GLY A 64 14.18 -9.90 -20.80
N GLU A 65 14.41 -9.90 -19.48
CA GLU A 65 14.32 -11.12 -18.65
C GLU A 65 12.89 -11.63 -18.48
N PHE A 66 11.88 -10.84 -18.87
CA PHE A 66 10.46 -11.17 -18.76
C PHE A 66 9.72 -11.26 -20.11
N ASP A 67 10.45 -11.22 -21.23
CA ASP A 67 9.88 -11.31 -22.60
C ASP A 67 9.10 -12.60 -22.85
N MET A 68 9.38 -13.65 -22.07
CA MET A 68 8.69 -14.93 -22.18
C MET A 68 7.22 -14.89 -21.73
N GLY A 69 6.82 -13.88 -20.96
CA GLY A 69 5.46 -13.75 -20.45
C GLY A 69 5.14 -14.58 -19.21
N TRP A 70 3.95 -14.32 -18.65
CA TRP A 70 3.55 -14.85 -17.34
C TRP A 70 3.34 -16.37 -17.33
N GLU A 71 2.84 -17.02 -18.39
CA GLU A 71 2.67 -18.48 -18.39
C GLU A 71 4.04 -19.19 -18.36
N GLN A 72 4.95 -18.80 -19.25
CA GLN A 72 6.28 -19.41 -19.30
C GLN A 72 7.08 -19.12 -18.02
N TYR A 73 6.95 -17.92 -17.45
CA TYR A 73 7.52 -17.60 -16.15
C TYR A 73 6.99 -18.54 -15.05
N ARG A 74 5.68 -18.77 -14.98
CA ARG A 74 5.08 -19.68 -13.99
C ARG A 74 5.64 -21.10 -14.13
N GLU A 75 5.78 -21.61 -15.34
CA GLU A 75 6.38 -22.94 -15.57
C GLU A 75 7.83 -23.02 -15.08
N LEU A 76 8.63 -21.99 -15.36
CA LEU A 76 10.04 -21.92 -14.93
C LEU A 76 10.16 -21.86 -13.40
N VAL A 77 9.35 -21.00 -12.74
CA VAL A 77 9.34 -20.87 -11.28
C VAL A 77 8.86 -22.16 -10.63
N TYR A 78 7.76 -22.73 -11.11
CA TYR A 78 7.19 -23.98 -10.61
C TYR A 78 8.22 -25.11 -10.64
N LYS A 79 8.90 -25.30 -11.79
CA LYS A 79 9.94 -26.31 -11.95
C LYS A 79 11.10 -26.08 -10.96
N ARG A 80 11.58 -24.85 -10.82
CA ARG A 80 12.66 -24.51 -9.87
C ARG A 80 12.24 -24.75 -8.42
N GLN A 81 11.01 -24.39 -8.04
CA GLN A 81 10.49 -24.62 -6.69
C GLN A 81 10.44 -26.11 -6.34
N ILE A 82 10.07 -26.98 -7.29
CA ILE A 82 10.13 -28.45 -7.13
C ILE A 82 11.58 -28.91 -6.98
N GLU A 83 12.48 -28.48 -7.87
CA GLU A 83 13.91 -28.85 -7.86
C GLU A 83 14.60 -28.44 -6.55
N MET A 84 14.25 -27.28 -6.00
CA MET A 84 14.77 -26.76 -4.73
C MET A 84 14.09 -27.38 -3.49
N GLY A 85 13.01 -28.17 -3.68
CA GLY A 85 12.24 -28.74 -2.57
C GLY A 85 11.43 -27.71 -1.76
N ILE A 86 11.20 -26.51 -2.31
CA ILE A 86 10.38 -25.47 -1.67
C ILE A 86 8.91 -25.88 -1.63
N ILE A 87 8.44 -26.51 -2.72
CA ILE A 87 7.09 -27.09 -2.80
C ILE A 87 7.19 -28.62 -2.93
N PRO A 88 6.22 -29.38 -2.39
CA PRO A 88 6.28 -30.84 -2.41
C PRO A 88 6.31 -31.43 -3.83
N PRO A 89 7.03 -32.54 -4.06
CA PRO A 89 6.92 -33.32 -5.29
C PRO A 89 5.46 -33.69 -5.58
N GLY A 90 5.04 -33.57 -6.84
CA GLY A 90 3.65 -33.87 -7.24
C GLY A 90 2.66 -32.71 -7.05
N THR A 91 3.08 -31.58 -6.46
CA THR A 91 2.29 -30.33 -6.47
C THR A 91 1.87 -30.00 -7.91
N GLN A 92 0.62 -29.60 -8.14
CA GLN A 92 0.16 -29.24 -9.47
C GLN A 92 0.35 -27.75 -9.74
N LEU A 93 0.68 -27.39 -10.97
CA LEU A 93 0.62 -25.99 -11.39
C LEU A 93 -0.82 -25.65 -11.73
N THR A 94 -1.42 -24.72 -10.98
CA THR A 94 -2.81 -24.31 -11.21
C THR A 94 -2.98 -23.69 -12.60
N PRO A 95 -4.10 -23.95 -13.29
CA PRO A 95 -4.31 -23.48 -14.66
C PRO A 95 -4.41 -21.95 -14.75
N ARG A 96 -4.23 -21.42 -15.96
CA ARG A 96 -4.50 -19.99 -16.21
C ARG A 96 -5.98 -19.70 -15.98
N PRO A 97 -6.31 -18.74 -15.09
CA PRO A 97 -7.69 -18.35 -14.89
C PRO A 97 -8.18 -17.49 -16.06
N ASP A 98 -9.49 -17.52 -16.32
CA ASP A 98 -10.09 -16.84 -17.49
C ASP A 98 -9.94 -15.31 -17.46
N TRP A 99 -9.72 -14.72 -16.28
CA TRP A 99 -9.50 -13.29 -16.10
C TRP A 99 -8.07 -12.82 -16.40
N VAL A 100 -7.12 -13.73 -16.64
CA VAL A 100 -5.79 -13.41 -17.18
C VAL A 100 -5.80 -13.71 -18.67
N PRO A 101 -5.58 -12.73 -19.57
CA PRO A 101 -5.46 -13.01 -21.00
C PRO A 101 -4.26 -13.93 -21.29
N ALA A 102 -4.33 -14.71 -22.36
CA ALA A 102 -3.18 -15.51 -22.78
C ALA A 102 -2.06 -14.59 -23.27
N TRP A 103 -0.81 -14.78 -22.84
CA TRP A 103 0.30 -13.90 -23.26
C TRP A 103 0.45 -13.83 -24.79
N ASP A 104 0.31 -14.96 -25.48
CA ASP A 104 0.42 -15.01 -26.94
C ASP A 104 -0.70 -14.26 -27.68
N SER A 105 -1.82 -13.99 -27.01
CA SER A 105 -2.93 -13.22 -27.59
C SER A 105 -2.73 -11.70 -27.52
N LEU A 106 -1.73 -11.22 -26.77
CA LEU A 106 -1.47 -9.80 -26.57
C LEU A 106 -0.83 -9.14 -27.79
N SER A 107 -1.12 -7.85 -27.96
CA SER A 107 -0.45 -7.01 -28.97
C SER A 107 1.03 -6.81 -28.62
N ALA A 108 1.82 -6.38 -29.61
CA ALA A 108 3.23 -6.03 -29.38
C ALA A 108 3.39 -4.88 -28.36
N GLU A 109 2.47 -3.92 -28.39
CA GLU A 109 2.43 -2.80 -27.43
C GLU A 109 2.14 -3.27 -26.01
N GLN A 110 1.18 -4.18 -25.84
CA GLN A 110 0.87 -4.80 -24.54
C GLN A 110 2.07 -5.57 -24.00
N LYS A 111 2.70 -6.43 -24.83
CA LYS A 111 3.88 -7.20 -24.41
C LYS A 111 5.02 -6.28 -23.97
N ARG A 112 5.34 -5.24 -24.78
CA ARG A 112 6.35 -4.24 -24.42
C ARG A 112 6.05 -3.57 -23.09
N LEU A 113 4.81 -3.12 -22.90
CA LEU A 113 4.40 -2.42 -21.69
C LEU A 113 4.44 -3.33 -20.46
N TYR A 114 3.84 -4.51 -20.53
CA TYR A 114 3.71 -5.41 -19.40
C TYR A 114 5.07 -5.99 -18.99
N THR A 115 5.96 -6.24 -19.94
CA THR A 115 7.36 -6.60 -19.64
C THR A 115 8.04 -5.48 -18.85
N ALA A 116 7.98 -4.22 -19.32
CA ALA A 116 8.62 -3.09 -18.65
C ALA A 116 8.14 -2.92 -17.20
N PHE A 117 6.84 -3.10 -16.94
CA PHE A 117 6.30 -3.08 -15.57
C PHE A 117 6.91 -4.18 -14.67
N MET A 118 7.08 -5.39 -15.19
CA MET A 118 7.66 -6.49 -14.43
C MET A 118 9.15 -6.33 -14.21
N GLU A 119 9.88 -5.81 -15.20
CA GLU A 119 11.31 -5.46 -15.06
C GLU A 119 11.52 -4.40 -13.98
N ASN A 120 10.65 -3.38 -13.94
CA ASN A 120 10.65 -2.37 -12.90
C ASN A 120 10.38 -2.95 -11.51
N PHE A 121 9.38 -3.81 -11.39
CA PHE A 121 9.10 -4.53 -10.15
C PHE A 121 10.28 -5.43 -9.72
N ALA A 122 10.86 -6.20 -10.64
CA ALA A 122 12.01 -7.07 -10.36
C ALA A 122 13.25 -6.27 -9.93
N GLY A 123 13.50 -5.12 -10.57
CA GLY A 123 14.51 -4.16 -10.17
C GLY A 123 14.29 -3.68 -8.73
N PHE A 124 13.07 -3.27 -8.41
CA PHE A 124 12.72 -2.85 -7.06
C PHE A 124 12.89 -4.00 -6.06
N PHE A 125 12.56 -5.24 -6.45
CA PHE A 125 12.66 -6.40 -5.58
C PHE A 125 14.11 -6.75 -5.25
N ALA A 126 14.97 -6.78 -6.26
CA ALA A 126 16.41 -6.99 -6.08
C ALA A 126 17.06 -5.88 -5.23
N PHE A 127 16.64 -4.63 -5.44
CA PHE A 127 17.11 -3.52 -4.62
C PHE A 127 16.68 -3.64 -3.15
N THR A 128 15.45 -4.09 -2.91
CA THR A 128 14.93 -4.33 -1.55
C THR A 128 15.69 -5.46 -0.87
N ASP A 129 15.94 -6.57 -1.56
CA ASP A 129 16.74 -7.68 -1.04
C ASP A 129 18.17 -7.24 -0.70
N HIS A 130 18.79 -6.40 -1.53
CA HIS A 130 20.09 -5.81 -1.26
C HIS A 130 20.12 -5.02 0.06
N GLU A 131 19.14 -4.15 0.28
CA GLU A 131 19.05 -3.34 1.50
C GLU A 131 18.72 -4.18 2.74
N ILE A 132 17.91 -5.22 2.61
CA ILE A 132 17.71 -6.21 3.68
C ILE A 132 19.01 -6.95 3.98
N GLY A 133 19.78 -7.33 2.96
CA GLY A 133 21.11 -7.91 3.11
C GLY A 133 22.05 -7.00 3.92
N ARG A 134 22.07 -5.70 3.63
CA ARG A 134 22.85 -4.71 4.42
C ARG A 134 22.44 -4.69 5.88
N LEU A 135 21.14 -4.73 6.18
CA LEU A 135 20.64 -4.79 7.55
C LEU A 135 21.07 -6.09 8.25
N LEU A 136 20.90 -7.24 7.59
CA LEU A 136 21.28 -8.54 8.15
C LEU A 136 22.79 -8.66 8.36
N ASP A 137 23.61 -8.09 7.49
CA ASP A 137 25.07 -8.04 7.68
C ASP A 137 25.45 -7.16 8.87
N ALA A 138 24.74 -6.05 9.11
CA ALA A 138 24.93 -5.26 10.31
C ALA A 138 24.52 -6.01 11.59
N VAL A 139 23.49 -6.87 11.53
CA VAL A 139 23.10 -7.75 12.64
C VAL A 139 24.19 -8.80 12.89
N LYS A 140 24.71 -9.45 11.84
CA LYS A 140 25.80 -10.44 11.93
C LYS A 140 27.09 -9.87 12.52
N ALA A 141 27.32 -8.57 12.36
CA ALA A 141 28.49 -7.88 12.90
C ALA A 141 28.38 -7.54 14.41
N LEU A 142 27.24 -7.79 15.05
CA LEU A 142 27.09 -7.57 16.50
C LEU A 142 27.89 -8.60 17.31
N PRO A 143 28.42 -8.23 18.50
CA PRO A 143 29.12 -9.19 19.37
C PRO A 143 28.29 -10.41 19.78
N ASP A 144 26.96 -10.28 19.83
CA ASP A 144 26.00 -11.31 20.21
C ASP A 144 25.10 -11.75 19.04
N ALA A 145 25.58 -11.63 17.79
CA ALA A 145 24.81 -11.91 16.58
C ALA A 145 24.12 -13.28 16.58
N ASP A 146 24.81 -14.34 17.02
CA ASP A 146 24.26 -15.70 17.07
C ASP A 146 23.01 -15.81 17.94
N ASN A 147 22.84 -14.91 18.92
CA ASN A 147 21.68 -14.88 19.79
C ASN A 147 20.55 -13.96 19.30
N THR A 148 20.58 -13.55 18.03
CA THR A 148 19.49 -12.78 17.41
C THR A 148 18.52 -13.71 16.70
N LEU A 149 17.24 -13.68 17.08
CA LEU A 149 16.15 -14.30 16.33
C LEU A 149 15.71 -13.37 15.19
N VAL A 150 15.90 -13.81 13.95
CA VAL A 150 15.41 -13.16 12.73
C VAL A 150 14.23 -13.96 12.21
N ILE A 151 13.08 -13.31 12.07
CA ILE A 151 11.91 -13.84 11.35
C ILE A 151 11.73 -12.96 10.12
N TYR A 152 12.04 -13.52 8.94
CA TYR A 152 11.90 -12.82 7.66
C TYR A 152 10.69 -13.40 6.92
N ILE A 153 9.67 -12.57 6.71
CA ILE A 153 8.47 -12.92 5.97
C ILE A 153 8.49 -12.13 4.66
N VAL A 154 8.49 -12.84 3.53
CA VAL A 154 8.51 -12.22 2.20
C VAL A 154 7.09 -11.82 1.84
N GLY A 155 6.77 -10.55 2.06
CA GLY A 155 5.42 -9.98 1.84
C GLY A 155 4.48 -10.15 3.03
N ASP A 156 3.47 -9.30 3.11
CA ASP A 156 2.39 -9.36 4.12
C ASP A 156 1.10 -10.01 3.56
N ASN A 157 1.05 -10.25 2.25
CA ASN A 157 -0.01 -10.89 1.47
C ASN A 157 0.57 -11.37 0.13
N GLY A 158 -0.24 -12.09 -0.67
CA GLY A 158 0.16 -12.47 -2.02
C GLY A 158 0.34 -11.28 -2.97
N ALA A 159 0.86 -11.53 -4.17
CA ALA A 159 1.14 -10.47 -5.14
C ALA A 159 -0.09 -9.61 -5.47
N SER A 160 0.08 -8.29 -5.52
CA SER A 160 -1.00 -7.32 -5.73
C SER A 160 -1.48 -7.31 -7.18
N ALA A 161 -2.78 -7.17 -7.43
CA ALA A 161 -3.38 -7.05 -8.78
C ALA A 161 -4.10 -5.70 -8.98
N GLU A 162 -3.83 -4.72 -8.13
CA GLU A 162 -4.56 -3.43 -8.08
C GLU A 162 -4.21 -2.50 -9.26
N GLY A 163 -3.13 -2.78 -9.99
CA GLY A 163 -2.81 -2.14 -11.27
C GLY A 163 -3.80 -2.47 -12.41
N GLY A 164 -4.74 -3.38 -12.19
CA GLY A 164 -5.77 -3.71 -13.16
C GLY A 164 -5.25 -4.53 -14.35
N PRO A 165 -6.06 -4.68 -15.42
CA PRO A 165 -5.72 -5.54 -16.56
C PRO A 165 -4.43 -5.15 -17.27
N ASP A 166 -4.16 -3.85 -17.37
CA ASP A 166 -3.06 -3.28 -18.18
C ASP A 166 -1.88 -2.74 -17.36
N GLY A 167 -2.03 -2.64 -16.04
CA GLY A 167 -1.12 -1.86 -15.21
C GLY A 167 -1.46 -0.37 -15.26
N THR A 168 -0.75 0.43 -14.48
CA THR A 168 -0.94 1.89 -14.41
C THR A 168 0.35 2.59 -14.03
N LEU A 169 0.47 3.87 -14.41
CA LEU A 169 1.47 4.82 -13.90
C LEU A 169 0.87 5.77 -12.85
N ASN A 170 -0.39 5.58 -12.48
CA ASN A 170 -1.11 6.36 -11.47
C ASN A 170 -2.09 5.45 -10.73
N GLU A 171 -1.69 4.89 -9.59
CA GLU A 171 -2.52 3.97 -8.80
C GLU A 171 -3.73 4.69 -8.18
N ILE A 172 -3.55 5.96 -7.77
CA ILE A 172 -4.64 6.76 -7.19
C ILE A 172 -5.79 6.94 -8.18
N LYS A 173 -5.52 7.09 -9.47
CA LYS A 173 -6.55 7.11 -10.52
C LYS A 173 -7.40 5.85 -10.50
N GLY A 174 -6.77 4.68 -10.41
CA GLY A 174 -7.42 3.38 -10.27
C GLY A 174 -8.28 3.26 -9.01
N LEU A 175 -7.74 3.67 -7.86
CA LEU A 175 -8.45 3.69 -6.57
C LEU A 175 -9.66 4.64 -6.54
N ASN A 176 -9.73 5.59 -7.47
CA ASN A 176 -10.88 6.47 -7.68
C ASN A 176 -11.86 5.95 -8.75
N GLY A 177 -11.66 4.72 -9.25
CA GLY A 177 -12.53 4.07 -10.23
C GLY A 177 -12.30 4.52 -11.68
N LEU A 178 -11.15 5.12 -11.98
CA LEU A 178 -10.78 5.58 -13.32
C LEU A 178 -9.66 4.69 -13.89
N SER A 179 -9.66 4.49 -15.20
CA SER A 179 -8.62 3.71 -15.89
C SER A 179 -7.79 4.62 -16.83
N THR A 180 -6.58 4.17 -17.15
CA THR A 180 -5.70 4.80 -18.15
C THR A 180 -5.59 3.87 -19.34
N THR A 181 -5.55 4.42 -20.55
CA THR A 181 -5.38 3.59 -21.76
C THR A 181 -3.92 3.16 -21.95
N ILE A 182 -3.68 2.09 -22.70
CA ILE A 182 -2.32 1.64 -23.05
C ILE A 182 -1.54 2.76 -23.77
N GLU A 183 -2.19 3.52 -24.66
CA GLU A 183 -1.56 4.63 -25.39
C GLU A 183 -1.10 5.74 -24.44
N GLU A 184 -1.96 6.13 -23.49
CA GLU A 184 -1.63 7.12 -22.45
C GLU A 184 -0.45 6.63 -21.60
N ILE A 185 -0.43 5.35 -21.20
CA ILE A 185 0.67 4.79 -20.42
C ILE A 185 1.98 4.79 -21.24
N LEU A 186 1.93 4.34 -22.50
CA LEU A 186 3.11 4.27 -23.36
C LEU A 186 3.71 5.64 -23.67
N ALA A 187 2.88 6.68 -23.77
CA ALA A 187 3.35 8.06 -23.95
C ALA A 187 4.22 8.56 -22.78
N HIS A 188 4.07 7.96 -21.61
CA HIS A 188 4.78 8.33 -20.38
C HIS A 188 5.65 7.19 -19.82
N ILE A 189 5.93 6.15 -20.59
CA ILE A 189 6.65 4.95 -20.09
C ILE A 189 8.07 5.27 -19.57
N ASP A 190 8.68 6.35 -20.04
CA ASP A 190 10.01 6.77 -19.61
C ASP A 190 10.05 7.25 -18.15
N THR A 191 8.90 7.60 -17.56
CA THR A 191 8.79 7.98 -16.13
C THR A 191 8.63 6.77 -15.20
N LEU A 192 8.50 5.55 -15.75
CA LEU A 192 8.28 4.31 -15.00
C LEU A 192 9.35 4.10 -13.92
N GLY A 193 8.89 4.05 -12.68
CA GLY A 193 9.73 3.80 -11.50
C GLY A 193 10.38 5.06 -10.92
N GLY A 194 10.26 6.19 -11.61
CA GLY A 194 10.74 7.49 -11.17
C GLY A 194 9.75 8.25 -10.28
N PRO A 195 10.16 9.42 -9.76
CA PRO A 195 9.35 10.23 -8.84
C PRO A 195 8.12 10.89 -9.49
N GLU A 196 8.01 10.84 -10.82
CA GLU A 196 6.93 11.44 -11.61
C GLU A 196 5.77 10.47 -11.91
N SER A 197 5.88 9.21 -11.50
CA SER A 197 4.83 8.20 -11.70
C SER A 197 4.54 7.43 -10.42
N GLU A 198 3.41 6.73 -10.40
CA GLU A 198 3.03 5.78 -9.37
C GLU A 198 2.70 4.41 -9.98
N PRO A 199 3.72 3.61 -10.35
CA PRO A 199 3.50 2.44 -11.19
C PRO A 199 2.98 1.21 -10.43
N HIS A 200 2.06 0.48 -11.07
CA HIS A 200 1.64 -0.85 -10.66
C HIS A 200 1.52 -1.76 -11.90
N TYR A 201 2.05 -2.98 -11.84
CA TYR A 201 2.03 -3.95 -12.94
C TYR A 201 0.60 -4.52 -13.19
N PRO A 202 0.33 -5.14 -14.36
CA PRO A 202 -0.95 -5.78 -14.68
C PRO A 202 -1.23 -7.08 -13.92
N VAL A 203 -2.52 -7.46 -13.82
CA VAL A 203 -3.01 -8.66 -13.10
C VAL A 203 -2.31 -9.97 -13.49
N GLY A 204 -1.83 -10.12 -14.73
CA GLY A 204 -1.12 -11.31 -15.19
C GLY A 204 0.18 -11.57 -14.40
N TRP A 205 0.91 -10.50 -14.08
CA TRP A 205 2.12 -10.59 -13.27
C TRP A 205 1.83 -10.85 -11.79
N ALA A 206 0.69 -10.38 -11.27
CA ALA A 206 0.22 -10.74 -9.93
C ALA A 206 0.00 -12.25 -9.82
N TRP A 207 -0.74 -12.81 -10.77
CA TRP A 207 -0.99 -14.25 -10.84
C TRP A 207 0.30 -15.04 -11.01
N ALA A 208 1.23 -14.59 -11.87
CA ALA A 208 2.53 -15.23 -12.03
C ALA A 208 3.38 -15.20 -10.75
N GLY A 209 3.38 -14.09 -10.02
CA GLY A 209 4.10 -13.93 -8.75
C GLY A 209 3.68 -14.93 -7.68
N ASN A 210 2.45 -15.44 -7.72
CA ASN A 210 1.92 -16.40 -6.75
C ASN A 210 2.08 -17.88 -7.15
N THR A 211 2.97 -18.20 -8.10
CA THR A 211 3.23 -19.59 -8.50
C THR A 211 3.51 -20.50 -7.29
N PRO A 212 2.84 -21.67 -7.16
CA PRO A 212 1.94 -22.32 -8.13
C PRO A 212 0.44 -22.07 -7.89
N PHE A 213 0.09 -21.18 -6.97
CA PHE A 213 -1.25 -21.02 -6.42
C PHE A 213 -2.22 -20.29 -7.37
N GLN A 214 -3.50 -20.43 -7.03
CA GLN A 214 -4.58 -19.62 -7.58
C GLN A 214 -4.69 -18.28 -6.86
N TRP A 215 -5.25 -17.29 -7.56
CA TRP A 215 -5.60 -15.98 -7.01
C TRP A 215 -4.41 -15.16 -6.50
N VAL A 216 -4.73 -14.03 -5.87
CA VAL A 216 -3.82 -12.90 -5.60
C VAL A 216 -4.23 -12.18 -4.31
N LYS A 217 -3.52 -11.09 -3.96
CA LYS A 217 -3.84 -10.19 -2.83
C LYS A 217 -5.35 -9.90 -2.68
N GLN A 218 -5.80 -9.70 -1.45
CA GLN A 218 -7.21 -9.51 -1.03
C GLN A 218 -8.13 -10.73 -1.19
N VAL A 219 -7.79 -11.72 -2.02
CA VAL A 219 -8.54 -12.97 -2.13
C VAL A 219 -8.12 -13.92 -1.01
N ALA A 220 -8.49 -13.57 0.22
CA ALA A 220 -8.14 -14.30 1.44
C ALA A 220 -8.68 -15.74 1.48
N SER A 221 -9.57 -16.09 0.54
CA SER A 221 -10.06 -17.44 0.40
C SER A 221 -8.97 -18.41 -0.05
N HIS A 222 -7.99 -17.98 -0.85
CA HIS A 222 -7.01 -18.89 -1.49
C HIS A 222 -5.56 -18.65 -1.06
N LEU A 223 -4.71 -19.66 -1.24
CA LEU A 223 -3.30 -19.61 -0.85
C LEU A 223 -2.50 -18.56 -1.64
N GLY A 224 -2.84 -18.26 -2.89
CA GLY A 224 -2.17 -17.19 -3.63
C GLY A 224 -2.46 -15.78 -3.07
N GLY A 225 -3.45 -15.62 -2.22
CA GLY A 225 -3.69 -14.38 -1.47
C GLY A 225 -3.11 -14.37 -0.06
N THR A 226 -2.78 -15.53 0.52
CA THR A 226 -2.52 -15.70 1.97
C THR A 226 -1.22 -16.40 2.33
N ARG A 227 -0.58 -17.11 1.41
CA ARG A 227 0.63 -17.88 1.69
C ARG A 227 1.87 -17.10 1.29
N ASN A 228 2.67 -16.73 2.29
CA ASN A 228 3.95 -16.07 2.11
C ASN A 228 5.12 -16.97 2.55
N PRO A 229 6.26 -16.94 1.86
CA PRO A 229 7.49 -17.55 2.36
C PRO A 229 7.92 -16.91 3.68
N MET A 230 8.35 -17.75 4.62
CA MET A 230 8.96 -17.32 5.87
C MET A 230 10.27 -18.06 6.09
N VAL A 231 11.33 -17.31 6.40
CA VAL A 231 12.64 -17.83 6.79
C VAL A 231 12.89 -17.41 8.24
N VAL A 232 13.32 -18.36 9.07
CA VAL A 232 13.67 -18.09 10.47
C VAL A 232 15.13 -18.45 10.69
N SER A 233 15.88 -17.55 11.32
CA SER A 233 17.28 -17.77 11.71
C SER A 233 17.47 -17.39 13.16
N TRP A 234 18.14 -18.26 13.92
CA TRP A 234 18.59 -17.99 15.29
C TRP A 234 19.76 -18.93 15.60
N PRO A 235 20.99 -18.58 15.19
CA PRO A 235 22.12 -19.52 15.20
C PRO A 235 22.39 -20.19 16.56
N ALA A 236 22.15 -19.50 17.68
CA ALA A 236 22.29 -20.04 19.02
C ALA A 236 21.24 -21.09 19.41
N ARG A 237 20.14 -21.22 18.65
CA ARG A 237 18.98 -22.09 19.00
C ARG A 237 18.50 -22.99 17.87
N ILE A 238 18.75 -22.62 16.62
CA ILE A 238 18.34 -23.37 15.42
C ILE A 238 19.59 -24.02 14.83
N LYS A 239 19.55 -25.35 14.71
CA LYS A 239 20.51 -26.09 13.91
C LYS A 239 20.02 -26.09 12.47
N HIS A 240 20.87 -25.65 11.54
CA HIS A 240 20.55 -25.65 10.12
C HIS A 240 20.21 -27.06 9.64
N ASP A 241 19.09 -27.18 8.91
CA ASP A 241 18.77 -28.32 8.08
C ASP A 241 18.15 -27.83 6.76
N ASP A 242 18.39 -28.54 5.66
CA ASP A 242 17.97 -28.10 4.32
C ASP A 242 16.48 -28.36 4.03
N LYS A 243 15.68 -28.75 5.03
CA LYS A 243 14.29 -29.13 4.83
C LYS A 243 13.34 -28.04 5.31
N PRO A 244 12.44 -27.55 4.44
CA PRO A 244 11.36 -26.67 4.88
C PRO A 244 10.52 -27.33 5.98
N ARG A 245 10.00 -26.51 6.89
CA ARG A 245 8.96 -26.92 7.84
C ARG A 245 7.59 -26.80 7.16
N ASP A 246 6.75 -27.81 7.33
CA ASP A 246 5.45 -27.95 6.66
C ASP A 246 4.24 -27.67 7.57
N ALA A 247 4.48 -27.41 8.85
CA ALA A 247 3.46 -27.04 9.83
C ALA A 247 2.62 -25.85 9.34
N PHE A 248 1.30 -25.97 9.43
CA PHE A 248 0.41 -24.86 9.09
C PHE A 248 0.50 -23.77 10.17
N LEU A 249 0.99 -22.59 9.80
CA LEU A 249 1.14 -21.44 10.68
C LEU A 249 0.31 -20.26 10.16
N HIS A 250 0.05 -19.28 11.03
CA HIS A 250 -0.59 -18.03 10.65
C HIS A 250 0.15 -16.83 11.27
N LEU A 251 0.02 -15.63 10.67
CA LEU A 251 0.69 -14.41 11.15
C LEU A 251 0.44 -14.12 12.64
N VAL A 252 -0.75 -14.47 13.13
CA VAL A 252 -1.14 -14.30 14.55
C VAL A 252 -0.28 -15.12 15.53
N ASP A 253 0.48 -16.11 15.03
CA ASP A 253 1.40 -16.93 15.81
C ASP A 253 2.76 -16.27 16.05
N VAL A 254 3.09 -15.19 15.34
CA VAL A 254 4.38 -14.50 15.45
C VAL A 254 4.55 -13.82 16.82
N VAL A 255 3.53 -13.08 17.28
CA VAL A 255 3.57 -12.41 18.60
C VAL A 255 3.78 -13.38 19.76
N PRO A 256 2.98 -14.47 19.93
CA PRO A 256 3.23 -15.43 21.01
C PRO A 256 4.60 -16.10 20.89
N THR A 257 5.10 -16.33 19.67
CA THR A 257 6.46 -16.88 19.48
C THR A 257 7.55 -15.92 19.95
N ILE A 258 7.42 -14.62 19.66
CA ILE A 258 8.37 -13.59 20.13
C ILE A 258 8.33 -13.48 21.65
N LEU A 259 7.12 -13.48 22.25
CA LEU A 259 6.94 -13.43 23.71
C LEU A 259 7.58 -14.65 24.39
N ASP A 260 7.34 -15.85 23.88
CA ASP A 260 7.97 -17.08 24.40
C ASP A 260 9.49 -17.07 24.24
N ALA A 261 10.00 -16.63 23.09
CA ALA A 261 11.44 -16.52 22.84
C ALA A 261 12.11 -15.51 23.79
N ALA A 262 11.43 -14.41 24.09
CA ALA A 262 11.88 -13.39 25.03
C ALA A 262 11.61 -13.74 26.50
N GLN A 263 10.90 -14.85 26.77
CA GLN A 263 10.45 -15.26 28.12
C GLN A 263 9.57 -14.20 28.81
N ILE A 264 8.74 -13.50 28.02
CA ILE A 264 7.83 -12.45 28.49
C ILE A 264 6.40 -13.01 28.47
N PRO A 265 5.67 -13.03 29.60
CA PRO A 265 4.27 -13.43 29.58
C PRO A 265 3.42 -12.38 28.85
N MET A 266 2.33 -12.81 28.20
CA MET A 266 1.35 -11.88 27.64
C MET A 266 0.77 -10.98 28.75
N PRO A 267 0.89 -9.64 28.64
CA PRO A 267 0.36 -8.74 29.66
C PRO A 267 -1.17 -8.82 29.72
N LYS A 268 -1.72 -8.83 30.94
CA LYS A 268 -3.18 -8.74 31.16
C LYS A 268 -3.70 -7.34 30.83
N THR A 269 -2.89 -6.32 31.07
CA THR A 269 -3.21 -4.91 30.81
C THR A 269 -2.02 -4.17 30.23
N VAL A 270 -2.28 -3.19 29.37
CA VAL A 270 -1.30 -2.23 28.85
C VAL A 270 -1.88 -0.84 29.00
N ASN A 271 -1.18 0.05 29.73
CA ASN A 271 -1.66 1.42 30.02
C ASN A 271 -3.09 1.47 30.60
N GLY A 272 -3.46 0.48 31.42
CA GLY A 272 -4.80 0.38 32.02
C GLY A 272 -5.88 -0.26 31.12
N ILE A 273 -5.54 -0.63 29.88
CA ILE A 273 -6.47 -1.28 28.95
C ILE A 273 -6.32 -2.81 29.06
N GLU A 274 -7.42 -3.51 29.32
CA GLU A 274 -7.46 -4.97 29.31
C GLU A 274 -7.18 -5.53 27.91
N GLN A 275 -6.30 -6.53 27.84
CA GLN A 275 -5.90 -7.14 26.58
C GLN A 275 -6.74 -8.38 26.28
N LEU A 276 -7.13 -8.53 25.01
CA LEU A 276 -7.76 -9.76 24.54
C LEU A 276 -6.74 -10.91 24.55
N PRO A 277 -7.19 -12.16 24.80
CA PRO A 277 -6.33 -13.32 24.64
C PRO A 277 -5.75 -13.39 23.21
N LEU A 278 -4.48 -13.77 23.09
CA LEU A 278 -3.88 -14.02 21.78
C LEU A 278 -4.59 -15.18 21.07
N ALA A 279 -5.02 -14.95 19.83
CA ALA A 279 -5.64 -15.99 18.99
C ALA A 279 -4.60 -17.00 18.45
N GLY A 280 -3.35 -16.55 18.32
CA GLY A 280 -2.22 -17.37 17.90
C GLY A 280 -1.63 -18.21 19.02
N LYS A 281 -0.75 -19.14 18.62
CA LYS A 281 0.05 -19.96 19.54
C LYS A 281 1.50 -19.94 19.08
N SER A 282 2.42 -20.01 20.02
CA SER A 282 3.85 -20.03 19.72
C SER A 282 4.22 -21.25 18.87
N PHE A 283 5.02 -21.03 17.82
CA PHE A 283 5.62 -22.07 17.00
C PHE A 283 7.09 -22.30 17.35
N LEU A 284 7.57 -21.77 18.48
CA LEU A 284 8.97 -21.87 18.91
C LEU A 284 9.46 -23.34 18.96
N ALA A 285 8.58 -24.28 19.29
CA ALA A 285 8.90 -25.71 19.31
C ALA A 285 9.30 -26.26 17.92
N SER A 286 8.78 -25.69 16.83
CA SER A 286 9.08 -26.13 15.46
C SER A 286 10.55 -25.94 15.05
N PHE A 287 11.28 -25.11 15.80
CA PHE A 287 12.71 -24.86 15.58
C PHE A 287 13.58 -26.07 15.90
N ALA A 288 13.15 -26.90 16.86
CA ALA A 288 13.87 -28.11 17.29
C ALA A 288 13.14 -29.42 16.92
N ASP A 289 11.84 -29.36 16.65
CA ASP A 289 11.01 -30.53 16.32
C ASP A 289 10.47 -30.44 14.88
N PRO A 290 11.06 -31.20 13.93
CA PRO A 290 10.54 -31.31 12.57
C PRO A 290 9.13 -31.91 12.48
N GLY A 291 8.63 -32.58 13.53
CA GLY A 291 7.29 -33.19 13.57
C GLY A 291 6.18 -32.27 14.10
N PHE A 292 6.50 -31.00 14.37
CA PHE A 292 5.54 -30.03 14.90
C PHE A 292 4.32 -29.87 13.97
N GLN A 293 3.10 -30.07 14.50
CA GLN A 293 1.88 -30.15 13.68
C GLN A 293 1.25 -28.80 13.31
N GLY A 294 1.69 -27.68 13.91
CA GLY A 294 1.10 -26.36 13.62
C GLY A 294 -0.31 -26.17 14.16
N ARG A 295 -1.08 -25.29 13.50
CA ARG A 295 -2.47 -24.99 13.87
C ARG A 295 -3.40 -26.10 13.41
N PRO A 296 -4.39 -26.49 14.23
CA PRO A 296 -5.45 -27.40 13.79
C PRO A 296 -6.53 -26.66 13.00
N GLU A 297 -6.70 -25.35 13.19
CA GLU A 297 -7.77 -24.57 12.56
C GLU A 297 -7.38 -23.08 12.41
N GLN A 298 -7.80 -22.45 11.31
CA GLN A 298 -7.64 -21.02 11.05
C GLN A 298 -8.68 -20.52 10.04
N TYR A 299 -9.45 -19.48 10.38
CA TYR A 299 -10.33 -18.80 9.43
C TYR A 299 -9.61 -17.63 8.74
N PHE A 300 -10.15 -17.23 7.59
CA PHE A 300 -9.70 -16.09 6.79
C PHE A 300 -10.93 -15.35 6.25
N GLU A 301 -10.94 -14.03 6.37
CA GLU A 301 -11.95 -13.18 5.74
C GLU A 301 -11.34 -11.83 5.37
N VAL A 302 -11.48 -11.42 4.11
CA VAL A 302 -11.19 -10.07 3.61
C VAL A 302 -12.18 -9.74 2.51
N LEU A 303 -12.94 -8.64 2.68
CA LEU A 303 -13.91 -8.16 1.69
C LEU A 303 -14.85 -9.27 1.19
N SER A 304 -15.35 -10.06 2.14
CA SER A 304 -16.23 -11.21 1.96
C SER A 304 -15.64 -12.40 1.19
N ASN A 305 -14.34 -12.38 0.82
CA ASN A 305 -13.62 -13.59 0.44
C ASN A 305 -13.35 -14.40 1.72
N ARG A 306 -13.85 -15.63 1.78
CA ARG A 306 -13.92 -16.42 3.01
C ARG A 306 -13.17 -17.73 2.86
N SER A 307 -12.47 -18.14 3.90
CA SER A 307 -11.90 -19.48 3.97
C SER A 307 -11.75 -19.99 5.40
N ILE A 308 -11.72 -21.30 5.53
CA ILE A 308 -11.43 -22.01 6.76
C ILE A 308 -10.49 -23.16 6.45
N TYR A 309 -9.36 -23.20 7.15
CA TYR A 309 -8.49 -24.36 7.24
C TYR A 309 -8.83 -25.14 8.51
N ALA A 310 -8.92 -26.48 8.41
CA ALA A 310 -9.04 -27.38 9.54
C ALA A 310 -8.41 -28.77 9.24
N ASP A 311 -7.40 -29.16 10.02
CA ASP A 311 -6.76 -30.49 10.01
C ASP A 311 -6.31 -31.00 8.62
N GLY A 312 -5.84 -30.10 7.75
CA GLY A 312 -5.43 -30.38 6.38
C GLY A 312 -6.46 -30.04 5.32
N TRP A 313 -7.73 -29.86 5.70
CA TRP A 313 -8.79 -29.46 4.79
C TRP A 313 -8.89 -27.95 4.71
N LYS A 314 -9.20 -27.42 3.53
CA LYS A 314 -9.46 -26.00 3.34
C LYS A 314 -10.70 -25.80 2.48
N ALA A 315 -11.64 -24.98 2.95
CA ALA A 315 -12.86 -24.64 2.21
C ALA A 315 -12.86 -23.14 1.92
N ASN A 316 -13.16 -22.78 0.66
CA ASN A 316 -12.94 -21.44 0.13
C ASN A 316 -14.22 -20.93 -0.55
N ALA A 317 -14.54 -19.65 -0.36
CA ALA A 317 -15.54 -18.93 -1.13
C ALA A 317 -14.96 -17.57 -1.57
N GLN A 318 -14.73 -17.43 -2.88
CA GLN A 318 -14.35 -16.17 -3.48
C GLN A 318 -15.61 -15.32 -3.75
N HIS A 319 -15.55 -14.03 -3.44
CA HIS A 319 -16.67 -13.10 -3.56
C HIS A 319 -16.29 -11.84 -4.36
N THR A 320 -15.27 -11.11 -3.89
CA THR A 320 -14.81 -9.85 -4.50
C THR A 320 -13.54 -10.06 -5.33
N LEU A 321 -13.35 -9.21 -6.34
CA LEU A 321 -12.16 -9.21 -7.19
C LEU A 321 -11.34 -7.93 -6.91
N PRO A 322 -10.02 -8.03 -6.65
CA PRO A 322 -9.20 -6.87 -6.24
C PRO A 322 -9.11 -5.76 -7.29
N TRP A 323 -9.16 -6.14 -8.57
CA TRP A 323 -9.10 -5.21 -9.71
C TRP A 323 -10.47 -4.66 -10.14
N ARG A 324 -11.57 -5.11 -9.51
CA ARG A 324 -12.91 -4.58 -9.81
C ARG A 324 -13.22 -3.38 -8.95
N GLN A 325 -13.76 -2.36 -9.61
CA GLN A 325 -14.16 -1.07 -9.03
C GLN A 325 -15.70 -0.93 -9.01
N ASP A 326 -16.45 -2.02 -9.21
CA ASP A 326 -17.92 -2.02 -9.24
C ASP A 326 -18.53 -2.09 -7.82
N LEU A 327 -19.86 -1.92 -7.76
CA LEU A 327 -20.62 -1.98 -6.51
C LEU A 327 -20.52 -3.38 -5.88
N ALA A 328 -20.53 -3.42 -4.54
CA ALA A 328 -20.69 -4.63 -3.72
C ALA A 328 -21.53 -5.71 -4.42
N PRO A 329 -20.99 -6.90 -4.72
CA PRO A 329 -21.75 -7.96 -5.39
C PRO A 329 -23.02 -8.36 -4.62
N GLY A 330 -22.99 -8.26 -3.30
CA GLY A 330 -23.99 -8.78 -2.39
C GLY A 330 -24.23 -10.28 -2.62
N ASN A 331 -25.27 -10.85 -2.02
CA ASN A 331 -25.64 -12.25 -2.26
C ASN A 331 -24.52 -13.28 -1.96
N TRP A 332 -23.70 -13.04 -0.93
CA TRP A 332 -22.65 -13.97 -0.47
C TRP A 332 -23.18 -15.37 -0.10
N ASP A 333 -24.49 -15.53 0.07
CA ASP A 333 -25.17 -16.83 0.21
C ASP A 333 -25.15 -17.68 -1.07
N LYS A 334 -24.92 -17.04 -2.24
CA LYS A 334 -24.84 -17.68 -3.56
C LYS A 334 -23.42 -17.99 -4.01
N ASP A 335 -22.42 -17.58 -3.25
CA ASP A 335 -21.02 -17.84 -3.58
C ASP A 335 -20.77 -19.35 -3.71
N ARG A 336 -20.05 -19.72 -4.77
CA ARG A 336 -19.59 -21.09 -4.94
C ARG A 336 -18.50 -21.37 -3.91
N TRP A 337 -18.73 -22.40 -3.11
CA TRP A 337 -17.73 -22.93 -2.21
C TRP A 337 -16.92 -24.04 -2.89
N GLU A 338 -15.62 -24.02 -2.66
CA GLU A 338 -14.65 -25.02 -3.10
C GLU A 338 -14.08 -25.75 -1.88
N LEU A 339 -13.59 -26.98 -2.08
CA LEU A 339 -12.99 -27.80 -1.03
C LEU A 339 -11.68 -28.42 -1.50
N TYR A 340 -10.64 -28.32 -0.67
CA TYR A 340 -9.29 -28.83 -0.95
C TYR A 340 -8.74 -29.65 0.23
N ASP A 341 -7.96 -30.68 -0.08
CA ASP A 341 -7.13 -31.41 0.89
C ASP A 341 -5.66 -31.01 0.70
N LEU A 342 -5.16 -30.12 1.56
CA LEU A 342 -3.80 -29.58 1.44
C LEU A 342 -2.70 -30.61 1.70
N LYS A 343 -3.02 -31.79 2.25
CA LYS A 343 -2.05 -32.88 2.41
C LYS A 343 -1.75 -33.56 1.07
N ALA A 344 -2.75 -33.63 0.19
CA ALA A 344 -2.63 -34.21 -1.14
C ALA A 344 -2.44 -33.16 -2.24
N ASP A 345 -2.91 -31.92 -2.01
CA ASP A 345 -2.95 -30.84 -2.98
C ASP A 345 -2.47 -29.53 -2.36
N PHE A 346 -1.15 -29.38 -2.33
CA PHE A 346 -0.47 -28.19 -1.81
C PHE A 346 -0.93 -26.87 -2.47
N SER A 347 -1.35 -26.96 -3.74
CA SER A 347 -1.62 -25.84 -4.64
C SER A 347 -3.09 -25.40 -4.71
N GLU A 348 -4.01 -26.16 -4.09
CA GLU A 348 -5.45 -26.01 -4.29
C GLU A 348 -5.86 -26.17 -5.77
N ALA A 349 -5.30 -27.13 -6.49
CA ALA A 349 -5.59 -27.33 -7.91
C ALA A 349 -6.88 -28.13 -8.19
N ASN A 350 -7.35 -28.96 -7.25
CA ASN A 350 -8.44 -29.91 -7.46
C ASN A 350 -9.60 -29.64 -6.49
N ASP A 351 -10.67 -29.02 -6.99
CA ASP A 351 -11.88 -28.81 -6.18
C ASP A 351 -12.63 -30.12 -5.95
N LEU A 352 -12.78 -30.49 -4.67
CA LEU A 352 -13.47 -31.69 -4.21
C LEU A 352 -14.91 -31.41 -3.75
N ALA A 353 -15.41 -30.18 -3.83
CA ALA A 353 -16.73 -29.80 -3.31
C ALA A 353 -17.86 -30.69 -3.83
N GLY A 354 -17.87 -30.98 -5.14
CA GLY A 354 -18.88 -31.85 -5.76
C GLY A 354 -18.72 -33.35 -5.41
N GLN A 355 -17.52 -33.76 -5.03
CA GLN A 355 -17.20 -35.16 -4.68
C GLN A 355 -17.40 -35.45 -3.19
N MET A 356 -17.22 -34.43 -2.33
CA MET A 356 -17.29 -34.54 -0.87
C MET A 356 -18.20 -33.46 -0.27
N PRO A 357 -19.49 -33.41 -0.63
CA PRO A 357 -20.42 -32.36 -0.18
C PRO A 357 -20.61 -32.35 1.35
N ASP A 358 -20.59 -33.52 2.00
CA ASP A 358 -20.71 -33.63 3.46
C ASP A 358 -19.50 -33.01 4.17
N LYS A 359 -18.29 -33.23 3.63
CA LYS A 359 -17.07 -32.62 4.17
C LYS A 359 -17.09 -31.10 3.98
N LEU A 360 -17.59 -30.61 2.84
CA LEU A 360 -17.75 -29.18 2.63
C LEU A 360 -18.76 -28.56 3.61
N ALA A 361 -19.89 -29.23 3.88
CA ALA A 361 -20.86 -28.77 4.86
C ALA A 361 -20.27 -28.69 6.29
N GLU A 362 -19.44 -29.67 6.66
CA GLU A 362 -18.67 -29.65 7.92
C GLU A 362 -17.75 -28.42 7.98
N MET A 363 -16.96 -28.17 6.93
CA MET A 363 -16.05 -27.01 6.88
C MET A 363 -16.81 -25.68 6.94
N LYS A 364 -17.93 -25.54 6.23
CA LYS A 364 -18.78 -24.33 6.31
C LYS A 364 -19.29 -24.09 7.73
N THR A 365 -19.70 -25.15 8.43
CA THR A 365 -20.11 -25.06 9.84
C THR A 365 -18.97 -24.57 10.74
N LYS A 366 -17.75 -25.04 10.50
CA LYS A 366 -16.54 -24.55 11.21
C LYS A 366 -16.26 -23.08 10.91
N PHE A 367 -16.40 -22.65 9.65
CA PHE A 367 -16.27 -21.24 9.29
C PHE A 367 -17.29 -20.39 10.06
N ASP A 368 -18.58 -20.78 10.08
CA ASP A 368 -19.63 -20.03 10.78
C ASP A 368 -19.36 -19.91 12.29
N ALA A 369 -18.91 -21.00 12.91
CA ALA A 369 -18.53 -20.99 14.32
C ALA A 369 -17.34 -20.05 14.59
N ALA A 370 -16.32 -20.06 13.72
CA ALA A 370 -15.20 -19.13 13.82
C ALA A 370 -15.63 -17.68 13.58
N ALA A 371 -16.47 -17.43 12.57
CA ALA A 371 -16.97 -16.11 12.22
C ALA A 371 -17.78 -15.47 13.36
N GLN A 372 -18.59 -16.26 14.07
CA GLN A 372 -19.28 -15.81 15.29
C GLN A 372 -18.30 -15.56 16.44
N ARG A 373 -17.34 -16.46 16.65
CA ARG A 373 -16.36 -16.36 17.75
C ARG A 373 -15.45 -15.14 17.65
N TYR A 374 -15.12 -14.73 16.42
CA TYR A 374 -14.16 -13.67 16.13
C TYR A 374 -14.82 -12.43 15.51
N ASP A 375 -16.13 -12.24 15.71
CA ASP A 375 -16.89 -11.05 15.29
C ASP A 375 -16.70 -10.67 13.81
N VAL A 376 -16.63 -11.68 12.93
CA VAL A 376 -16.50 -11.48 11.47
C VAL A 376 -17.82 -10.99 10.86
N TYR A 377 -18.95 -11.31 11.49
CA TYR A 377 -20.27 -10.88 11.02
C TYR A 377 -20.67 -9.51 11.59
N PRO A 378 -21.38 -8.66 10.81
CA PRO A 378 -21.83 -8.88 9.42
C PRO A 378 -20.70 -8.68 8.38
N LEU A 379 -20.81 -9.39 7.25
CA LEU A 379 -19.90 -9.22 6.12
C LEU A 379 -20.06 -7.85 5.44
N ASP A 380 -18.97 -7.31 4.90
CA ASP A 380 -18.92 -6.02 4.20
C ASP A 380 -18.05 -6.13 2.94
N ASP A 381 -18.71 -6.18 1.78
CA ASP A 381 -18.14 -6.34 0.43
C ASP A 381 -18.06 -5.00 -0.35
N ARG A 382 -18.31 -3.87 0.29
CA ARG A 382 -18.43 -2.55 -0.37
C ARG A 382 -17.14 -2.03 -1.04
N GLY A 383 -16.01 -2.74 -0.92
CA GLY A 383 -14.77 -2.43 -1.65
C GLY A 383 -14.38 -0.95 -1.58
N ALA A 384 -14.17 -0.31 -2.75
CA ALA A 384 -13.82 1.10 -2.88
C ALA A 384 -14.87 2.06 -2.28
N ALA A 385 -16.15 1.68 -2.21
CA ALA A 385 -17.18 2.50 -1.57
C ALA A 385 -16.93 2.65 -0.05
N ARG A 386 -16.13 1.78 0.58
CA ARG A 386 -15.67 1.97 1.96
C ARG A 386 -14.79 3.21 2.12
N ILE A 387 -14.13 3.69 1.06
CA ILE A 387 -13.33 4.93 1.06
C ILE A 387 -14.25 6.14 1.24
N ALA A 388 -15.46 6.10 0.67
CA ALA A 388 -16.45 7.16 0.79
C ALA A 388 -17.22 7.14 2.12
N ILE A 389 -17.11 6.07 2.91
CA ILE A 389 -17.70 6.01 4.25
C ILE A 389 -16.87 6.93 5.15
N PRO A 390 -17.50 7.87 5.88
CA PRO A 390 -16.81 8.66 6.88
C PRO A 390 -16.11 7.75 7.88
N LYS A 391 -14.77 7.74 7.88
CA LYS A 391 -14.00 7.08 8.93
C LYS A 391 -14.25 7.82 10.25
N PRO A 392 -14.16 7.13 11.41
CA PRO A 392 -14.09 7.84 12.69
C PRO A 392 -13.03 8.92 12.57
N LEU A 393 -13.40 10.14 12.94
CA LEU A 393 -12.48 11.26 12.86
C LEU A 393 -11.32 11.02 13.81
N ALA A 394 -10.23 11.76 13.59
CA ALA A 394 -9.13 11.81 14.55
C ALA A 394 -9.70 12.04 15.96
N PRO A 395 -9.22 11.32 16.99
CA PRO A 395 -9.70 11.50 18.36
C PRO A 395 -9.74 12.98 18.75
N GLY A 396 -10.92 13.45 19.19
CA GLY A 396 -11.15 14.85 19.57
C GLY A 396 -11.69 15.76 18.47
N ALA A 397 -11.84 15.30 17.22
CA ALA A 397 -12.46 16.08 16.16
C ALA A 397 -14.00 16.19 16.30
N ASP A 398 -14.58 17.35 15.96
CA ASP A 398 -16.03 17.55 15.89
C ASP A 398 -16.54 17.19 14.48
N PRO A 399 -17.41 16.17 14.33
CA PRO A 399 -17.97 15.79 13.02
C PRO A 399 -18.87 16.82 12.36
N ARG A 400 -19.25 17.88 13.07
CA ARG A 400 -20.05 18.98 12.54
C ARG A 400 -19.19 20.19 12.16
N ALA A 401 -17.87 20.12 12.38
CA ALA A 401 -16.97 21.20 12.03
C ALA A 401 -17.03 21.47 10.52
N THR A 402 -17.39 22.70 10.17
CA THR A 402 -17.38 23.19 8.78
C THR A 402 -16.27 24.21 8.56
N ARG A 403 -15.62 24.68 9.63
CA ARG A 403 -14.57 25.68 9.59
C ARG A 403 -13.31 25.13 10.23
N PHE A 404 -12.19 25.23 9.53
CA PHE A 404 -10.90 24.73 9.95
C PHE A 404 -9.87 25.84 9.77
N THR A 405 -9.24 26.28 10.86
CA THR A 405 -8.22 27.33 10.82
C THR A 405 -6.87 26.72 11.17
N TYR A 406 -5.91 26.89 10.27
CA TYR A 406 -4.56 26.38 10.42
C TYR A 406 -3.55 27.51 10.48
N PHE A 407 -2.39 27.22 11.07
CA PHE A 407 -1.28 28.14 11.24
C PHE A 407 -0.02 27.53 10.63
N THR A 408 1.02 28.34 10.42
CA THR A 408 2.34 27.85 10.01
C THR A 408 2.80 26.70 10.91
N GLY A 409 3.32 25.61 10.32
CA GLY A 409 3.72 24.39 11.03
C GLY A 409 2.65 23.31 11.10
N ALA A 410 1.44 23.55 10.57
CA ALA A 410 0.44 22.51 10.34
C ALA A 410 0.80 21.69 9.08
N THR A 411 1.81 20.83 9.19
CA THR A 411 2.36 20.06 8.07
C THR A 411 2.18 18.56 8.29
N ARG A 412 2.26 17.78 7.20
CA ARG A 412 2.17 16.31 7.22
C ARG A 412 0.86 15.78 7.86
N ILE A 413 -0.25 16.49 7.66
CA ILE A 413 -1.56 16.05 8.13
C ILE A 413 -2.11 15.02 7.14
N ALA A 414 -2.34 13.79 7.62
CA ALA A 414 -2.91 12.74 6.76
C ALA A 414 -4.30 13.13 6.23
N GLU A 415 -4.61 12.73 4.99
CA GLU A 415 -5.87 13.06 4.30
C GLU A 415 -7.15 12.82 5.14
N PRO A 416 -7.29 11.74 5.94
CA PRO A 416 -8.46 11.54 6.80
C PRO A 416 -8.61 12.54 7.96
N ALA A 417 -7.52 13.24 8.32
CA ALA A 417 -7.51 14.27 9.38
C ALA A 417 -7.52 15.70 8.80
N ALA A 418 -7.40 15.85 7.48
CA ALA A 418 -7.52 17.12 6.79
C ALA A 418 -8.99 17.55 6.62
N PRO A 419 -9.27 18.81 6.25
CA PRO A 419 -10.63 19.27 6.02
C PRO A 419 -11.34 18.43 4.92
N PRO A 420 -12.63 18.09 5.08
CA PRO A 420 -13.36 17.25 4.14
C PRO A 420 -13.79 18.03 2.88
N MET A 421 -12.82 18.40 2.03
CA MET A 421 -12.99 19.31 0.89
C MET A 421 -13.56 18.65 -0.38
N LYS A 422 -13.48 17.33 -0.51
CA LYS A 422 -13.93 16.61 -1.71
C LYS A 422 -15.45 16.61 -1.83
N ASN A 423 -15.96 16.68 -3.07
CA ASN A 423 -17.39 16.67 -3.40
C ASN A 423 -18.22 17.77 -2.72
N ARG A 424 -17.60 18.88 -2.33
CA ARG A 424 -18.23 19.97 -1.57
C ARG A 424 -17.71 21.32 -2.04
N SER A 425 -18.51 22.36 -1.81
CA SER A 425 -18.05 23.72 -2.00
C SER A 425 -17.23 24.14 -0.77
N TRP A 426 -16.22 24.98 -0.97
CA TRP A 426 -15.43 25.50 0.13
C TRP A 426 -14.80 26.84 -0.25
N THR A 427 -14.40 27.61 0.77
CA THR A 427 -13.57 28.80 0.60
C THR A 427 -12.33 28.62 1.44
N LEU A 428 -11.16 28.84 0.85
CA LEU A 428 -9.90 29.02 1.56
C LEU A 428 -9.60 30.52 1.65
N THR A 429 -9.26 31.01 2.83
CA THR A 429 -8.81 32.40 3.06
C THR A 429 -7.50 32.38 3.83
N ALA A 430 -6.41 32.78 3.18
CA ALA A 430 -5.08 32.88 3.77
C ALA A 430 -4.74 34.34 4.05
N LYS A 431 -4.44 34.65 5.32
CA LYS A 431 -3.89 35.95 5.73
C LYS A 431 -2.37 35.82 5.78
N VAL A 432 -1.69 36.57 4.93
CA VAL A 432 -0.24 36.49 4.76
C VAL A 432 0.40 37.87 4.84
N LYS A 433 1.69 37.90 5.19
CA LYS A 433 2.57 39.05 4.95
C LYS A 433 3.58 38.69 3.91
N THR A 434 3.75 39.58 2.93
CA THR A 434 4.64 39.38 1.79
C THR A 434 5.62 40.55 1.64
N ASP A 435 6.75 40.29 1.00
CA ASP A 435 7.66 41.28 0.42
C ASP A 435 7.46 41.36 -1.11
N GLY A 436 6.20 41.30 -1.54
CA GLY A 436 5.80 41.32 -2.94
C GLY A 436 6.47 40.26 -3.80
N ALA A 437 7.17 40.67 -4.86
CA ALA A 437 7.80 39.76 -5.82
C ALA A 437 8.90 38.85 -5.21
N ASN A 438 9.42 39.19 -4.03
CA ASN A 438 10.42 38.38 -3.33
C ASN A 438 9.81 37.28 -2.44
N THR A 439 8.47 37.14 -2.45
CA THR A 439 7.79 36.13 -1.64
C THR A 439 7.40 34.93 -2.48
N ASP A 440 7.92 33.78 -2.08
CA ASP A 440 7.69 32.50 -2.73
C ASP A 440 7.20 31.48 -1.71
N GLY A 441 6.66 30.37 -2.21
CA GLY A 441 6.39 29.19 -1.42
C GLY A 441 4.91 28.87 -1.28
N VAL A 442 4.66 27.71 -0.68
CA VAL A 442 3.33 27.11 -0.58
C VAL A 442 2.53 27.78 0.54
N ILE A 443 1.30 28.17 0.25
CA ILE A 443 0.33 28.58 1.27
C ILE A 443 -0.38 27.33 1.81
N MET A 444 -0.88 26.48 0.91
CA MET A 444 -1.48 25.19 1.25
C MET A 444 -1.28 24.18 0.12
N ALA A 445 -0.90 22.96 0.46
CA ALA A 445 -0.87 21.83 -0.47
C ALA A 445 -1.63 20.64 0.10
N PHE A 446 -2.24 19.85 -0.79
CA PHE A 446 -2.96 18.64 -0.42
C PHE A 446 -2.97 17.63 -1.57
N GLY A 447 -2.29 16.49 -1.39
CA GLY A 447 -2.09 15.47 -2.42
C GLY A 447 -0.71 15.58 -3.05
N GLY A 448 -0.54 15.02 -4.24
CA GLY A 448 0.77 14.95 -4.91
C GLY A 448 0.64 14.78 -6.43
N VAL A 449 1.67 14.21 -7.04
CA VAL A 449 1.79 14.06 -8.52
C VAL A 449 0.65 13.24 -9.12
N ALA A 450 0.05 12.33 -8.36
CA ALA A 450 -1.03 11.48 -8.82
C ALA A 450 -2.40 12.20 -8.86
N ALA A 451 -2.70 13.00 -7.84
CA ALA A 451 -3.84 13.90 -7.77
C ALA A 451 -3.71 14.83 -6.55
N GLY A 452 -4.30 16.03 -6.62
CA GLY A 452 -4.22 16.96 -5.51
C GLY A 452 -4.53 18.41 -5.87
N LEU A 453 -4.19 19.32 -4.96
CA LEU A 453 -4.29 20.75 -5.16
C LEU A 453 -3.20 21.50 -4.37
N SER A 454 -2.76 22.63 -4.91
CA SER A 454 -1.79 23.52 -4.24
C SER A 454 -2.12 24.98 -4.51
N LEU A 455 -2.07 25.80 -3.47
CA LEU A 455 -2.08 27.25 -3.53
C LEU A 455 -0.71 27.75 -3.06
N TYR A 456 0.01 28.47 -3.92
CA TYR A 456 1.37 28.91 -3.67
C TYR A 456 1.66 30.28 -4.30
N LEU A 457 2.79 30.88 -3.93
CA LEU A 457 3.34 32.06 -4.57
C LEU A 457 4.60 31.68 -5.35
N LYS A 458 4.72 32.22 -6.56
CA LYS A 458 5.94 32.18 -7.36
C LYS A 458 6.20 33.55 -7.96
N ASP A 459 7.37 34.11 -7.71
CA ASP A 459 7.73 35.50 -7.97
C ASP A 459 6.70 36.48 -7.35
N GLY A 460 6.18 36.14 -6.16
CA GLY A 460 5.11 36.86 -5.47
C GLY A 460 3.72 36.74 -6.09
N VAL A 461 3.56 36.04 -7.22
CA VAL A 461 2.27 35.89 -7.91
C VAL A 461 1.50 34.71 -7.32
N PRO A 462 0.22 34.87 -6.90
CA PRO A 462 -0.58 33.76 -6.40
C PRO A 462 -1.00 32.83 -7.53
N ILE A 463 -0.77 31.53 -7.32
CA ILE A 463 -1.10 30.46 -8.25
C ILE A 463 -1.85 29.36 -7.49
N PHE A 464 -3.00 28.97 -8.03
CA PHE A 464 -3.69 27.76 -7.61
C PHE A 464 -3.62 26.73 -8.73
N ASP A 465 -3.21 25.51 -8.40
CA ASP A 465 -3.17 24.38 -9.31
C ASP A 465 -4.00 23.23 -8.73
N TYR A 466 -4.93 22.68 -9.52
CA TYR A 466 -5.66 21.46 -9.21
C TYR A 466 -5.25 20.36 -10.19
N ASN A 467 -4.64 19.31 -9.68
CA ASN A 467 -4.25 18.12 -10.40
C ASN A 467 -5.39 17.07 -10.37
N TYR A 468 -6.16 16.96 -11.46
CA TYR A 468 -7.12 15.89 -11.68
C TYR A 468 -6.49 14.78 -12.53
N PHE A 469 -5.67 13.94 -11.89
CA PHE A 469 -4.99 12.80 -12.54
C PHE A 469 -4.21 13.21 -13.80
N GLU A 470 -3.17 14.02 -13.61
CA GLU A 470 -2.32 14.65 -14.62
C GLU A 470 -3.00 15.75 -15.46
N LYS A 471 -4.33 15.97 -15.29
CA LYS A 471 -5.05 17.08 -15.93
C LYS A 471 -5.11 18.26 -14.98
N HIS A 472 -4.25 19.25 -15.22
CA HIS A 472 -4.13 20.43 -14.38
C HIS A 472 -5.12 21.54 -14.75
N THR A 473 -5.74 22.15 -13.73
CA THR A 473 -6.47 23.42 -13.84
C THR A 473 -5.76 24.49 -13.04
N VAL A 474 -5.13 25.44 -13.73
CA VAL A 474 -4.27 26.47 -13.12
C VAL A 474 -4.95 27.84 -13.16
N LEU A 475 -5.09 28.47 -12.01
CA LEU A 475 -5.49 29.87 -11.87
C LEU A 475 -4.27 30.68 -11.42
N LYS A 476 -3.85 31.63 -12.25
CA LYS A 476 -2.68 32.48 -11.98
C LYS A 476 -3.08 33.95 -11.88
N GLY A 477 -2.66 34.61 -10.81
CA GLY A 477 -2.79 36.06 -10.65
C GLY A 477 -2.00 36.82 -11.72
N GLN A 478 -2.35 38.09 -11.92
CA GLN A 478 -1.76 38.92 -12.98
C GLN A 478 -0.52 39.71 -12.54
N ALA A 479 -0.31 39.84 -11.22
CA ALA A 479 0.78 40.61 -10.64
C ALA A 479 1.20 40.01 -9.29
N PRO A 480 2.42 40.31 -8.81
CA PRO A 480 2.83 39.98 -7.46
C PRO A 480 1.91 40.60 -6.41
N LEU A 481 1.79 39.95 -5.26
CA LEU A 481 1.09 40.51 -4.10
C LEU A 481 1.77 41.82 -3.63
N PRO A 482 1.05 42.74 -2.96
CA PRO A 482 1.66 43.94 -2.43
C PRO A 482 2.50 43.63 -1.17
N VAL A 483 3.52 44.46 -0.92
CA VAL A 483 4.32 44.39 0.31
C VAL A 483 3.41 44.65 1.53
N GLY A 484 3.55 43.81 2.56
CA GLY A 484 2.78 43.90 3.80
C GLY A 484 1.67 42.86 3.89
N ALA A 485 0.66 43.16 4.69
CA ALA A 485 -0.46 42.26 4.96
C ALA A 485 -1.44 42.21 3.77
N THR A 486 -1.73 41.01 3.30
CA THR A 486 -2.67 40.74 2.21
C THR A 486 -3.47 39.47 2.51
N THR A 487 -4.69 39.43 1.99
CA THR A 487 -5.54 38.24 2.00
C THR A 487 -5.58 37.60 0.62
N VAL A 488 -5.18 36.33 0.51
CA VAL A 488 -5.39 35.50 -0.67
C VAL A 488 -6.57 34.57 -0.37
N ALA A 489 -7.57 34.55 -1.24
CA ALA A 489 -8.72 33.68 -1.08
C ALA A 489 -9.02 32.89 -2.35
N LEU A 490 -9.50 31.66 -2.17
CA LEU A 490 -9.95 30.79 -3.24
C LEU A 490 -11.36 30.30 -2.93
N ASP A 491 -12.32 30.65 -3.78
CA ASP A 491 -13.65 30.06 -3.76
C ASP A 491 -13.69 28.86 -4.68
N PHE A 492 -14.10 27.71 -4.14
CA PHE A 492 -14.34 26.47 -4.85
C PHE A 492 -15.84 26.18 -4.81
N ASP A 493 -16.54 26.49 -5.90
CA ASP A 493 -17.97 26.25 -6.04
C ASP A 493 -18.19 24.92 -6.75
N TYR A 494 -18.37 23.84 -5.97
CA TYR A 494 -18.68 22.52 -6.49
C TYR A 494 -20.04 22.51 -7.18
N ALA A 495 -20.12 21.87 -8.35
CA ALA A 495 -21.35 21.86 -9.15
C ALA A 495 -22.53 21.13 -8.47
N GLY A 496 -22.26 20.29 -7.47
CA GLY A 496 -23.28 19.46 -6.80
C GLY A 496 -23.81 18.34 -7.68
N GLY A 497 -24.84 17.62 -7.21
CA GLY A 497 -25.52 16.59 -8.01
C GLY A 497 -24.78 15.25 -8.16
N GLY A 498 -23.87 14.92 -7.24
CA GLY A 498 -23.21 13.62 -7.18
C GLY A 498 -21.76 13.72 -6.70
N VAL A 499 -21.01 12.63 -6.89
CA VAL A 499 -19.58 12.50 -6.59
C VAL A 499 -18.75 12.84 -7.84
N GLY A 500 -17.58 13.45 -7.65
CA GLY A 500 -16.58 13.74 -8.69
C GLY A 500 -17.00 14.76 -9.75
N LYS A 501 -18.01 15.60 -9.48
CA LYS A 501 -18.52 16.60 -10.43
C LYS A 501 -17.56 17.77 -10.59
N GLY A 502 -17.81 18.60 -11.61
CA GLY A 502 -17.01 19.80 -11.86
C GLY A 502 -17.12 20.86 -10.76
N ALA A 503 -16.35 21.93 -10.92
CA ALA A 503 -16.36 23.08 -10.03
C ALA A 503 -16.06 24.38 -10.78
N MET A 504 -16.54 25.49 -10.24
CA MET A 504 -16.11 26.84 -10.64
C MET A 504 -15.17 27.39 -9.57
N LEU A 505 -14.02 27.89 -9.99
CA LEU A 505 -12.94 28.35 -9.13
C LEU A 505 -12.73 29.84 -9.29
N ARG A 506 -12.56 30.58 -8.18
CA ARG A 506 -12.22 32.01 -8.23
C ARG A 506 -11.11 32.35 -7.25
N LEU A 507 -9.99 32.80 -7.78
CA LEU A 507 -8.86 33.29 -7.00
C LEU A 507 -9.01 34.79 -6.78
N LYS A 508 -8.86 35.22 -5.52
CA LYS A 508 -9.03 36.60 -5.09
C LYS A 508 -7.84 37.08 -4.27
N VAL A 509 -7.51 38.35 -4.42
CA VAL A 509 -6.54 39.07 -3.60
C VAL A 509 -7.24 40.29 -3.02
N ASP A 510 -7.25 40.41 -1.69
CA ASP A 510 -7.93 41.48 -0.94
C ASP A 510 -9.38 41.71 -1.40
N GLY A 511 -10.09 40.59 -1.64
CA GLY A 511 -11.48 40.57 -2.08
C GLY A 511 -11.71 40.79 -3.58
N LYS A 512 -10.68 41.20 -4.34
CA LYS A 512 -10.77 41.37 -5.80
C LYS A 512 -10.43 40.08 -6.52
N GLN A 513 -11.30 39.64 -7.43
CA GLN A 513 -11.02 38.48 -8.29
C GLN A 513 -9.87 38.79 -9.25
N VAL A 514 -8.86 37.93 -9.26
CA VAL A 514 -7.67 38.06 -10.12
C VAL A 514 -7.59 36.96 -11.18
N ALA A 515 -8.25 35.81 -10.95
CA ALA A 515 -8.39 34.72 -11.90
C ALA A 515 -9.67 33.91 -11.64
N GLU A 516 -10.16 33.23 -12.67
CA GLU A 516 -11.29 32.29 -12.62
C GLU A 516 -11.00 31.10 -13.53
N GLY A 517 -11.52 29.92 -13.18
CA GLY A 517 -11.41 28.74 -14.01
C GLY A 517 -12.54 27.75 -13.74
N ARG A 518 -12.81 26.88 -14.71
CA ARG A 518 -13.85 25.85 -14.62
C ARG A 518 -13.22 24.49 -14.78
N MET A 519 -13.65 23.56 -13.93
CA MET A 519 -13.31 22.14 -14.01
C MET A 519 -14.55 21.34 -14.39
N GLU A 520 -14.39 20.35 -15.27
CA GLU A 520 -15.48 19.46 -15.66
C GLU A 520 -15.67 18.28 -14.69
N ALA A 521 -14.61 17.91 -13.96
CA ALA A 521 -14.61 16.86 -12.95
C ALA A 521 -13.61 17.17 -11.83
N THR A 522 -13.80 16.54 -10.68
CA THR A 522 -12.95 16.67 -9.48
C THR A 522 -12.65 15.27 -8.93
N VAL A 523 -11.61 15.16 -8.11
CA VAL A 523 -11.21 13.89 -7.49
C VAL A 523 -12.33 13.39 -6.56
N PRO A 524 -12.94 12.23 -6.83
CA PRO A 524 -14.13 11.78 -6.13
C PRO A 524 -13.85 11.21 -4.73
N GLY A 525 -12.70 10.55 -4.55
CA GLY A 525 -12.41 9.71 -3.41
C GLY A 525 -11.13 10.11 -2.68
N ARG A 526 -9.97 9.89 -3.29
CA ARG A 526 -8.66 10.05 -2.62
C ARG A 526 -7.70 10.86 -3.47
N PHE A 527 -6.98 11.81 -2.88
CA PHE A 527 -5.93 12.57 -3.57
C PHE A 527 -4.61 11.80 -3.65
N GLY A 528 -4.26 11.05 -2.60
CA GLY A 528 -3.02 10.28 -2.64
C GLY A 528 -2.62 9.71 -1.28
N ILE A 529 -1.34 9.36 -1.17
CA ILE A 529 -0.70 9.05 0.12
C ILE A 529 -0.05 10.31 0.71
N ASP A 530 0.27 11.30 -0.13
CA ASP A 530 0.75 12.61 0.30
C ASP A 530 -0.24 13.36 1.20
N THR A 531 0.31 14.33 1.92
CA THR A 531 -0.32 14.94 3.07
C THR A 531 -0.88 16.32 2.77
N PHE A 532 -1.77 16.79 3.64
CA PHE A 532 -2.15 18.19 3.73
C PHE A 532 -1.09 18.97 4.52
N GLY A 533 -0.71 20.16 4.03
CA GLY A 533 0.27 21.03 4.67
C GLY A 533 -0.01 22.51 4.47
N ILE A 534 0.36 23.32 5.46
CA ILE A 534 0.35 24.80 5.42
C ILE A 534 1.76 25.34 5.52
N GLY A 535 2.13 26.21 4.57
CA GLY A 535 3.45 26.85 4.52
C GLY A 535 4.52 26.08 3.75
N GLU A 536 4.27 24.82 3.40
CA GLU A 536 5.17 23.95 2.63
C GLU A 536 4.40 22.78 2.03
N ASP A 537 4.92 22.21 0.94
CA ASP A 537 4.43 20.99 0.29
C ASP A 537 5.49 19.89 0.44
N THR A 538 5.24 18.92 1.30
CA THR A 538 6.23 17.91 1.70
C THR A 538 5.90 16.55 1.09
N GLY A 539 6.91 15.83 0.61
CA GLY A 539 6.71 14.59 -0.15
C GLY A 539 6.73 14.85 -1.66
N GLN A 540 5.81 14.22 -2.40
CA GLN A 540 5.69 14.46 -3.84
C GLN A 540 4.85 15.72 -4.10
N PRO A 541 5.28 16.64 -4.97
CA PRO A 541 4.55 17.87 -5.18
C PRO A 541 3.27 17.62 -5.97
N VAL A 542 2.26 18.47 -5.79
CA VAL A 542 1.08 18.47 -6.66
C VAL A 542 1.43 18.89 -8.10
N THR A 543 2.46 19.72 -8.26
CA THR A 543 2.85 20.34 -9.54
C THR A 543 4.37 20.49 -9.64
N PHE A 544 4.92 20.39 -10.85
CA PHE A 544 6.37 20.57 -11.09
C PHE A 544 6.79 22.04 -11.26
N ASP A 545 5.89 23.00 -11.04
CA ASP A 545 6.23 24.43 -11.09
C ASP A 545 7.17 24.87 -9.94
N TYR A 546 7.29 24.04 -8.90
CA TYR A 546 8.25 24.22 -7.80
C TYR A 546 8.84 22.88 -7.34
N GLN A 547 9.86 22.95 -6.49
CA GLN A 547 10.49 21.79 -5.85
C GLN A 547 10.13 21.73 -4.36
N PRO A 548 9.55 20.63 -3.85
CA PRO A 548 9.35 20.41 -2.42
C PRO A 548 10.62 20.67 -1.57
N PRO A 549 10.51 21.22 -0.35
CA PRO A 549 9.26 21.56 0.34
C PRO A 549 8.64 22.90 -0.08
N PHE A 550 9.30 23.66 -0.96
CA PHE A 550 8.94 25.02 -1.38
C PHE A 550 8.37 25.90 -0.23
N PRO A 551 9.16 26.12 0.83
CA PRO A 551 8.68 26.75 2.06
C PRO A 551 8.30 28.22 1.82
N PHE A 552 7.21 28.66 2.43
CA PHE A 552 6.73 30.03 2.34
C PHE A 552 7.74 31.01 2.96
N THR A 553 8.28 31.92 2.16
CA THR A 553 9.33 32.86 2.59
C THR A 553 8.80 34.09 3.33
N GLY A 554 7.49 34.34 3.24
CA GLY A 554 6.79 35.37 4.01
C GLY A 554 6.31 34.89 5.39
N GLN A 555 5.24 35.49 5.90
CA GLN A 555 4.56 35.02 7.10
C GLN A 555 3.13 34.60 6.77
N ILE A 556 2.73 33.38 7.14
CA ILE A 556 1.31 32.97 7.15
C ILE A 556 0.77 33.19 8.57
N GLU A 557 -0.18 34.12 8.71
CA GLU A 557 -0.86 34.37 9.98
C GLU A 557 -1.90 33.29 10.26
N GLU A 558 -2.75 32.99 9.28
CA GLU A 558 -3.73 31.90 9.35
C GLU A 558 -4.20 31.50 7.95
N VAL A 559 -4.63 30.24 7.81
CA VAL A 559 -5.36 29.72 6.65
C VAL A 559 -6.68 29.16 7.14
N ASP A 560 -7.77 29.82 6.77
CA ASP A 560 -9.13 29.45 7.12
C ASP A 560 -9.80 28.71 5.97
N ILE A 561 -10.30 27.50 6.22
CA ILE A 561 -11.02 26.68 5.26
C ILE A 561 -12.45 26.51 5.76
N GLN A 562 -13.39 27.13 5.06
CA GLN A 562 -14.83 27.02 5.31
C GLN A 562 -15.45 26.09 4.27
N VAL A 563 -15.76 24.86 4.68
CA VAL A 563 -16.49 23.87 3.88
C VAL A 563 -17.99 24.12 3.99
N ARG A 564 -18.71 23.99 2.87
CA ARG A 564 -20.15 24.23 2.75
C ARG A 564 -20.85 22.96 2.29
#